data_AF-Q9R151-F1
#
_entry.id   AF-Q9R151-F1
#
_cell.length_a   1.000
_cell.length_b   1.000
_cell.length_c   1.000
_cell.angle_alpha   90.00
_cell.angle_beta   90.00
_cell.angle_gamma   90.00
#
_symmetry.space_group_name_H-M   'P 1'
#
loop_
_entity.id
_entity.type
_entity.pdbx_description
1 polymer ?
#
loop_
_entity_poly.entity_id
_entity_poly.type
_entity_poly.pdbx_seq_one_letter_code
_entity_poly.pdbx_strand_id
1 'polypeptide(L)'
;HMKVGDTASFNVTVSIPNCERKSRHVIIKPVGLGDTLEILVSPECSCDCQKEVEVNSSKCHNGNGSYQCGVCACNPGHMGPHCECGEDTLSTDSCKETPDHPSCSGRGDCYCGQ
;
A
#
# COMPACT_ATOMS: atom_id res chain seq x y z
N HIS A 1 -12.85 45.82 13.66
CA HIS A 1 -11.99 46.27 14.77
C HIS A 1 -12.26 45.36 15.95
N MET A 2 -11.23 44.76 16.55
CA MET A 2 -11.34 43.95 17.78
C MET A 2 -11.00 44.82 18.99
N LYS A 3 -11.73 44.63 20.09
CA LYS A 3 -11.51 45.25 21.40
C LYS A 3 -10.95 44.23 22.37
N VAL A 4 -10.37 44.72 23.47
CA VAL A 4 -9.95 43.86 24.58
C VAL A 4 -11.17 43.13 25.14
N GLY A 5 -11.09 41.81 25.25
CA GLY A 5 -12.18 40.93 25.68
C GLY A 5 -12.99 40.31 24.54
N ASP A 6 -12.82 40.77 23.30
CA ASP A 6 -13.46 40.14 22.14
C ASP A 6 -12.84 38.77 21.85
N THR A 7 -13.68 37.80 21.48
CA THR A 7 -13.23 36.46 21.06
C THR A 7 -13.27 36.35 19.55
N ALA A 8 -12.19 35.86 18.95
CA ALA A 8 -12.13 35.50 17.54
C ALA A 8 -12.04 33.97 17.39
N SER A 9 -12.66 33.44 16.34
CA SER A 9 -12.64 32.01 16.04
C SER A 9 -12.21 31.80 14.59
N PHE A 10 -11.40 30.76 14.37
CA PHE A 10 -10.83 30.43 13.06
C PHE A 10 -11.10 28.97 12.74
N ASN A 11 -11.52 28.69 11.50
CA ASN A 11 -11.61 27.33 10.99
C ASN A 11 -10.36 27.03 10.18
N VAL A 12 -9.68 25.93 10.53
CA VAL A 12 -8.44 25.51 9.90
C VAL A 12 -8.63 24.13 9.29
N THR A 13 -8.29 23.98 8.02
CA THR A 13 -8.27 22.68 7.32
C THR A 13 -6.84 22.30 7.03
N VAL A 14 -6.46 21.07 7.40
CA VAL A 14 -5.14 20.50 7.14
C VAL A 14 -5.30 19.36 6.14
N SER A 15 -4.49 19.37 5.08
CA SER A 15 -4.49 18.34 4.04
C SER A 15 -3.09 17.84 3.78
N ILE A 16 -2.92 16.53 3.68
CA ILE A 16 -1.65 15.90 3.31
C ILE A 16 -1.81 15.39 1.87
N PRO A 17 -1.09 15.93 0.88
CA PRO A 17 -1.29 15.57 -0.52
C PRO A 17 -0.79 14.16 -0.86
N ASN A 18 0.22 13.68 -0.13
CA ASN A 18 0.83 12.37 -0.34
C ASN A 18 1.02 11.66 0.99
N CYS A 19 0.94 10.33 0.97
CA CYS A 19 1.11 9.52 2.16
C CYS A 19 2.59 9.46 2.58
N GLU A 20 3.00 10.39 3.43
CA GLU A 20 4.34 10.44 3.98
C GLU A 20 4.47 9.49 5.17
N ARG A 21 5.66 8.92 5.41
CA ARG A 21 5.88 8.01 6.55
C ARG A 21 6.13 8.73 7.88
N LYS A 22 6.29 10.05 7.88
CA LYS A 22 6.71 10.82 9.06
C LYS A 22 5.54 11.66 9.55
N SER A 23 5.35 11.65 10.87
CA SER A 23 4.47 12.62 11.53
C SER A 23 5.10 14.00 11.49
N ARG A 24 4.25 15.03 11.52
CA ARG A 24 4.67 16.43 11.47
C ARG A 24 3.96 17.23 12.57
N HIS A 25 4.70 18.15 13.19
CA HIS A 25 4.11 19.12 14.10
C HIS A 25 3.79 20.40 13.34
N VAL A 26 2.57 20.89 13.52
CA VAL A 26 2.12 22.19 13.02
C VAL A 26 1.81 23.06 14.22
N ILE A 27 2.38 24.27 14.25
CA ILE A 27 2.15 25.24 15.31
C ILE A 27 1.34 26.40 14.73
N ILE A 28 0.20 26.69 15.34
CA ILE A 28 -0.63 27.84 15.00
C ILE A 28 -0.59 28.79 16.20
N LYS A 29 -0.21 30.05 15.95
CA LYS A 29 -0.16 31.06 17.00
C LYS A 29 -0.56 32.44 16.49
N PRO A 30 -1.22 33.27 17.31
CA PRO A 30 -1.40 34.68 17.01
C PRO A 30 -0.04 35.41 17.05
N VAL A 31 0.15 36.38 16.15
CA VAL A 31 1.35 37.21 16.17
C VAL A 31 1.31 38.14 17.39
N GLY A 32 2.40 38.18 18.15
CA GLY A 32 2.53 39.06 19.32
C GLY A 32 1.94 38.51 20.63
N LEU A 33 1.42 37.28 20.63
CA LEU A 33 0.98 36.56 21.83
C LEU A 33 1.86 35.32 22.06
N GLY A 34 1.96 34.92 23.33
CA GLY A 34 2.76 33.75 23.74
C GLY A 34 2.03 32.42 23.58
N ASP A 35 0.69 32.45 23.50
CA ASP A 35 -0.13 31.24 23.40
C ASP A 35 0.06 30.54 22.05
N THR A 36 0.07 29.21 22.08
CA THR A 36 0.25 28.36 20.90
C THR A 36 -0.75 27.21 20.87
N LEU A 37 -1.14 26.81 19.67
CA LEU A 37 -1.83 25.56 19.40
C LEU A 37 -0.87 24.63 18.64
N GLU A 38 -0.57 23.47 19.23
CA GLU A 38 0.25 22.43 18.62
C GLU A 38 -0.62 21.30 18.08
N ILE A 39 -0.38 20.93 16.83
CA ILE A 39 -1.13 19.88 16.13
C ILE A 39 -0.13 18.82 15.67
N LEU A 40 -0.27 17.59 16.17
CA LEU A 40 0.44 16.43 15.66
C LEU A 40 -0.33 15.81 14.51
N VAL A 41 0.22 15.90 13.31
CA VAL A 41 -0.33 15.30 12.11
C VAL A 41 0.35 13.96 11.87
N SER A 42 -0.38 12.86 12.06
CA SER A 42 0.09 11.49 11.84
C SER A 42 -0.67 10.88 10.66
N PRO A 43 -0.02 10.66 9.51
CA PRO A 43 -0.66 10.04 8.36
C PRO A 43 -0.92 8.55 8.60
N GLU A 44 -2.12 8.09 8.27
CA GLU A 44 -2.52 6.68 8.33
C GLU A 44 -2.65 6.12 6.91
N CYS A 45 -1.58 5.47 6.46
CA CYS A 45 -1.41 5.00 5.07
C CYS A 45 -1.52 3.48 4.94
N SER A 46 -1.34 2.76 6.04
CA SER A 46 -1.33 1.31 6.07
C SER A 46 -2.73 0.75 6.26
N CYS A 47 -2.97 -0.43 5.71
CA CYS A 47 -4.17 -1.22 6.00
C CYS A 47 -3.94 -2.08 7.25
N ASP A 48 -4.98 -2.32 8.05
CA ASP A 48 -4.87 -3.13 9.27
C ASP A 48 -4.36 -4.55 9.00
N CYS A 49 -4.77 -5.16 7.90
CA CYS A 49 -4.31 -6.49 7.50
C CYS A 49 -2.80 -6.55 7.22
N GLN A 50 -2.11 -5.42 7.00
CA GLN A 50 -0.66 -5.41 6.79
C GLN A 50 0.11 -5.69 8.07
N LYS A 51 -0.53 -5.57 9.25
CA LYS A 51 0.05 -5.91 10.56
C LYS A 51 0.24 -7.41 10.72
N GLU A 52 -0.53 -8.22 9.99
CA GLU A 52 -0.51 -9.68 10.05
C GLU A 52 0.08 -10.22 8.75
N VAL A 53 1.28 -10.78 8.84
CA VAL A 53 1.94 -11.46 7.73
C VAL A 53 2.22 -12.90 8.15
N GLU A 54 1.60 -13.84 7.44
CA GLU A 54 1.91 -15.26 7.59
C GLU A 54 3.07 -15.59 6.63
N VAL A 55 4.31 -15.50 7.14
CA VAL A 55 5.51 -15.88 6.37
C VAL A 55 5.49 -17.38 6.09
N ASN A 56 5.82 -17.78 4.87
CA ASN A 56 5.73 -19.18 4.41
C ASN A 56 4.35 -19.79 4.74
N SER A 57 3.29 -19.06 4.42
CA SER A 57 1.91 -19.50 4.70
C SER A 57 1.56 -20.75 3.90
N SER A 58 0.82 -21.66 4.54
CA SER A 58 0.23 -22.81 3.85
C SER A 58 -0.75 -22.41 2.74
N LYS A 59 -1.33 -21.20 2.82
CA LYS A 59 -2.21 -20.62 1.79
C LYS A 59 -1.46 -20.26 0.50
N CYS A 60 -0.15 -20.12 0.56
CA CYS A 60 0.72 -19.78 -0.57
C CYS A 60 1.52 -21.02 -0.97
N HIS A 61 0.82 -22.04 -1.46
CA HIS A 61 1.36 -23.34 -1.88
C HIS A 61 2.30 -23.95 -0.82
N ASN A 62 1.77 -24.23 0.37
CA ASN A 62 2.48 -24.94 1.44
C ASN A 62 3.82 -24.31 1.86
N GLY A 63 3.95 -22.98 1.76
CA GLY A 63 5.11 -22.25 2.23
C GLY A 63 5.97 -21.60 1.14
N ASN A 64 5.51 -21.60 -0.11
CA ASN A 64 6.19 -20.94 -1.22
C ASN A 64 5.99 -19.41 -1.26
N GLY A 65 5.35 -18.82 -0.26
CA GLY A 65 5.19 -17.38 -0.18
C GLY A 65 4.65 -16.90 1.16
N SER A 66 4.61 -15.59 1.33
CA SER A 66 4.01 -14.93 2.48
C SER A 66 2.57 -14.50 2.15
N TYR A 67 1.61 -14.84 3.02
CA TYR A 67 0.22 -14.41 2.85
C TYR A 67 -0.01 -13.10 3.62
N GLN A 68 -0.47 -12.06 2.93
CA GLN A 68 -0.78 -10.76 3.51
C GLN A 68 -1.99 -10.14 2.81
N CYS A 69 -2.96 -9.62 3.58
CA CYS A 69 -4.11 -8.90 3.03
C CYS A 69 -4.90 -9.62 1.92
N GLY A 70 -4.98 -10.95 1.95
CA GLY A 70 -5.74 -11.71 0.94
C GLY A 70 -4.92 -12.18 -0.26
N VAL A 71 -3.64 -11.82 -0.34
CA VAL A 71 -2.77 -12.14 -1.47
C VAL A 71 -1.49 -12.85 -1.03
N CYS A 72 -0.88 -13.62 -1.94
CA CYS A 72 0.40 -14.26 -1.72
C CYS A 72 1.53 -13.45 -2.37
N ALA A 73 2.54 -13.11 -1.57
CA ALA A 73 3.83 -12.62 -2.05
C ALA A 73 4.78 -13.82 -2.17
N CYS A 74 5.02 -14.28 -3.40
CA CYS A 74 5.78 -15.49 -3.65
C CYS A 74 7.28 -15.34 -3.39
N ASN A 75 7.87 -16.42 -2.88
CA ASN A 75 9.31 -16.56 -2.74
C ASN A 75 9.98 -16.57 -4.14
N PRO A 76 11.27 -16.21 -4.23
CA PRO A 76 12.00 -16.27 -5.50
C PRO A 76 11.85 -17.63 -6.17
N GLY A 77 11.61 -17.62 -7.48
CA GLY A 77 11.39 -18.82 -8.29
C GLY A 77 9.97 -19.36 -8.28
N HIS A 78 9.04 -18.72 -7.57
CA HIS A 78 7.62 -19.08 -7.57
C HIS A 78 6.71 -17.96 -8.10
N MET A 79 5.61 -18.34 -8.73
CA MET A 79 4.61 -17.42 -9.29
C MET A 79 3.21 -18.03 -9.26
N GLY A 80 2.23 -17.23 -9.67
CA GLY A 80 0.81 -17.55 -9.58
C GLY A 80 0.14 -16.90 -8.37
N PRO A 81 -1.20 -16.79 -8.36
CA PRO A 81 -1.94 -16.16 -7.27
C PRO A 81 -1.71 -16.81 -5.90
N HIS A 82 -1.32 -18.10 -5.89
CA HIS A 82 -1.05 -18.88 -4.69
C HIS A 82 0.38 -19.45 -4.65
N CYS A 83 1.30 -18.96 -5.49
CA CYS A 83 2.69 -19.45 -5.58
C CYS A 83 2.82 -20.92 -5.98
N GLU A 84 1.88 -21.39 -6.78
CA GLU A 84 1.75 -22.78 -7.22
C GLU A 84 2.66 -23.16 -8.38
N CYS A 85 3.22 -22.18 -9.08
CA CYS A 85 4.11 -22.40 -10.21
C CYS A 85 5.57 -22.19 -9.81
N GLY A 86 6.46 -23.09 -10.21
CA GLY A 86 7.90 -22.98 -10.03
C GLY A 86 8.63 -22.56 -11.32
N GLU A 87 9.93 -22.29 -11.23
CA GLU A 87 10.78 -21.99 -12.38
C GLU A 87 10.85 -23.12 -13.43
N ASP A 88 10.57 -24.36 -13.02
CA ASP A 88 10.55 -25.55 -13.88
C ASP A 88 9.29 -25.65 -14.75
N THR A 89 8.23 -24.89 -14.46
CA THR A 89 6.96 -24.89 -15.21
C THR A 89 6.78 -23.68 -16.13
N LEU A 90 7.85 -22.91 -16.38
CA LEU A 90 7.86 -21.64 -17.12
C LEU A 90 7.69 -21.71 -18.65
N SER A 91 6.99 -22.72 -19.20
CA SER A 91 6.65 -22.68 -20.62
C SER A 91 5.55 -21.64 -20.86
N THR A 92 5.92 -20.47 -21.36
CA THR A 92 4.97 -19.40 -21.72
C THR A 92 4.40 -19.55 -23.14
N ASP A 93 4.94 -20.48 -23.92
CA ASP A 93 4.51 -20.72 -25.30
C ASP A 93 3.07 -21.26 -25.38
N SER A 94 2.61 -21.97 -24.34
CA SER A 94 1.24 -22.50 -24.29
C SER A 94 0.17 -21.43 -24.05
N CYS A 95 0.56 -20.23 -23.62
CA CYS A 95 -0.35 -19.10 -23.39
C CYS A 95 -0.45 -18.15 -24.59
N LYS A 96 0.25 -18.45 -25.69
CA LYS A 96 0.23 -17.68 -26.92
C LYS A 96 -0.52 -18.43 -28.01
N GLU A 97 -1.37 -17.72 -28.75
CA GLU A 97 -2.05 -18.29 -29.92
C GLU A 97 -1.05 -18.53 -31.07
N THR A 98 -0.13 -17.59 -31.28
CA THR A 98 0.99 -17.69 -32.21
C THR A 98 2.22 -17.01 -31.60
N PRO A 99 3.46 -17.31 -32.04
CA PRO A 99 4.68 -16.74 -31.45
C PRO A 99 4.73 -15.21 -31.45
N ASP A 100 4.10 -14.58 -32.45
CA ASP A 100 4.03 -13.12 -32.62
C ASP A 100 2.90 -12.47 -31.80
N HIS A 101 2.00 -13.25 -31.20
CA HIS A 101 0.89 -12.73 -30.40
C HIS A 101 1.30 -12.57 -28.92
N PRO A 102 0.81 -11.52 -28.22
CA PRO A 102 1.02 -11.40 -26.78
C PRO A 102 0.39 -12.58 -26.03
N SER A 103 1.06 -13.00 -24.95
CA SER A 103 0.54 -14.01 -24.01
C SER A 103 -0.83 -13.60 -23.48
N CYS A 104 -1.74 -14.56 -23.36
CA CYS A 104 -3.11 -14.35 -22.86
C CYS A 104 -3.84 -13.20 -23.57
N SER A 105 -3.49 -12.92 -24.85
CA SER A 105 -3.97 -11.76 -25.62
C SER A 105 -3.77 -10.40 -24.95
N GLY A 106 -2.82 -10.29 -24.01
CA GLY A 106 -2.58 -9.09 -23.20
C GLY A 106 -3.69 -8.77 -22.18
N ARG A 107 -4.55 -9.74 -21.85
CA ARG A 107 -5.71 -9.55 -20.95
C ARG A 107 -5.63 -10.39 -19.67
N GLY A 108 -4.47 -10.97 -19.38
CA GLY A 108 -4.25 -11.78 -18.20
C GLY A 108 -2.79 -12.17 -18.06
N ASP A 109 -2.51 -12.87 -16.98
CA ASP A 109 -1.19 -13.40 -16.65
C ASP A 109 -1.17 -14.90 -16.98
N CYS A 110 -0.03 -15.38 -17.47
CA CYS A 110 0.20 -16.79 -17.77
C CYS A 110 0.96 -17.43 -16.62
N TYR A 111 0.39 -18.46 -16.00
CA TYR A 111 1.00 -19.20 -14.91
C TYR A 111 0.98 -20.69 -15.21
N CYS A 112 2.12 -21.36 -15.10
CA CYS A 112 2.24 -22.80 -15.42
C CYS A 112 1.73 -23.17 -16.83
N GLY A 113 1.74 -22.21 -17.76
CA GLY A 113 1.25 -22.42 -19.12
C GLY A 113 -0.26 -22.26 -19.32
N GLN A 114 -0.97 -21.65 -18.37
CA GLN A 114 -2.40 -21.32 -18.45
C GLN A 114 -2.67 -19.83 -18.22
#